data_AF-A0A1H6L004-F1
#
_entry.id   AF-A0A1H6L004-F1
#
_cell.length_a   1.000
_cell.length_b   1.000
_cell.length_c   1.000
_cell.angle_alpha   90.00
_cell.angle_beta   90.00
_cell.angle_gamma   90.00
#
_symmetry.space_group_name_H-M   'P 1'
#
loop_
_entity.id
_entity.type
_entity.pdbx_description
1 polymer ?
#
loop_
_entity_poly.entity_id
_entity_poly.type
_entity_poly.pdbx_seq_one_letter_code
_entity_poly.pdbx_strand_id
1 'polypeptide(L)'
;MDKVTFKDWLFALIGLLFTLSSLLIIQKDFNTGITTLVFFGACFAVAVHIIVRKLRLQRQSLRTVTVVGGEPIHASKKRIALLGIGMLAFGSTLMLFQPDDNRVFYGITLLIALTGAVLLVGLFSGRLAKTYIQFDPSGFTFGYPKGNVSIPWEAITDLYRGEIHNNQAVFLSVAAENILVAPASYLAKVNKQMASSRKWTGADFVIMTSTYGIDAPVLMAAIERYITQPEARAELLAQRKLSED
;
A
#
# COMPACT_ATOMS: atom_id res chain seq x y z
N MET A 1 7.64 2.17 -15.99
CA MET A 1 6.31 1.86 -15.42
C MET A 1 5.54 3.10 -14.98
N ASP A 2 6.19 4.26 -14.80
CA ASP A 2 5.55 5.46 -14.22
C ASP A 2 4.88 6.39 -15.25
N LYS A 3 4.57 5.90 -16.46
CA LYS A 3 3.94 6.72 -17.49
C LYS A 3 2.43 6.65 -17.41
N VAL A 4 1.80 7.82 -17.45
CA VAL A 4 0.35 7.90 -17.66
C VAL A 4 0.06 7.32 -19.03
N THR A 5 -0.81 6.32 -19.07
CA THR A 5 -1.19 5.62 -20.29
C THR A 5 -2.49 6.18 -20.84
N PHE A 6 -2.76 5.93 -22.12
CA PHE A 6 -4.06 6.26 -22.72
C PHE A 6 -5.24 5.62 -21.97
N LYS A 7 -5.04 4.39 -21.45
CA LYS A 7 -6.05 3.68 -20.66
C LYS A 7 -6.43 4.43 -19.39
N ASP A 8 -5.47 5.05 -18.71
CA ASP A 8 -5.73 5.83 -17.48
C ASP A 8 -6.64 7.03 -17.80
N TRP A 9 -6.33 7.77 -18.88
CA TRP A 9 -7.15 8.89 -19.34
C TRP A 9 -8.53 8.47 -19.81
N LEU A 10 -8.63 7.35 -20.54
CA LEU A 10 -9.89 6.80 -20.99
C LEU A 10 -10.81 6.43 -19.81
N PHE A 11 -10.28 5.77 -18.78
CA PHE A 11 -11.07 5.44 -17.59
C PHE A 11 -11.52 6.69 -16.82
N ALA A 12 -10.66 7.71 -16.73
CA ALA A 12 -11.05 8.98 -16.12
C ALA A 12 -12.15 9.68 -16.94
N LEU A 13 -12.06 9.70 -18.27
CA LEU A 13 -13.09 10.29 -19.13
C LEU A 13 -14.42 9.55 -19.02
N ILE A 14 -14.41 8.21 -19.08
CA ILE A 14 -15.62 7.40 -18.92
C ILE A 14 -16.25 7.65 -17.55
N GLY A 15 -15.45 7.60 -16.48
CA GLY A 15 -15.91 7.89 -15.13
C GLY A 15 -16.57 9.27 -15.04
N LEU A 16 -15.92 10.30 -15.60
CA LEU A 16 -16.45 11.67 -15.64
C LEU A 16 -17.80 11.75 -16.35
N LEU A 17 -17.93 11.14 -17.52
CA LEU A 17 -19.18 11.18 -18.29
C LEU A 17 -20.34 10.55 -17.52
N PHE A 18 -20.12 9.40 -16.88
CA PHE A 18 -21.15 8.76 -16.05
C PHE A 18 -21.46 9.56 -14.78
N THR A 19 -20.46 10.15 -14.13
CA THR A 19 -20.66 11.09 -13.02
C THR A 19 -21.52 12.27 -13.44
N LEU A 20 -21.25 12.90 -14.58
CA LEU A 20 -22.07 14.01 -15.08
C LEU A 20 -23.49 13.56 -15.47
N SER A 21 -23.61 12.38 -16.07
CA SER A 21 -24.91 11.81 -16.45
C SER A 21 -25.77 11.53 -15.22
N SER A 22 -25.17 11.09 -14.11
CA SER A 22 -25.88 10.87 -12.85
C SER A 22 -26.54 12.14 -12.30
N LEU A 23 -25.94 13.32 -12.50
CA LEU A 23 -26.53 14.60 -12.09
C LEU A 23 -27.83 14.90 -12.85
N LEU A 24 -27.93 14.47 -14.11
CA LEU A 24 -29.16 14.58 -14.90
C LEU A 24 -30.21 13.56 -14.44
N ILE A 25 -29.78 12.35 -14.09
CA ILE A 25 -30.67 11.29 -13.59
C ILE A 25 -31.32 11.68 -12.26
N ILE A 26 -30.57 12.34 -11.36
CA ILE A 26 -31.06 12.83 -10.06
C ILE A 26 -32.34 13.67 -10.21
N GLN A 27 -32.51 14.38 -11.33
CA GLN A 27 -33.71 15.19 -11.58
C GLN A 27 -34.98 14.37 -11.85
N LYS A 28 -34.83 13.12 -12.32
CA LYS A 28 -35.95 12.21 -12.63
C LYS A 28 -36.14 11.16 -11.54
N ASP A 29 -35.04 10.61 -11.05
CA ASP A 29 -35.00 9.59 -10.02
C ASP A 29 -33.80 9.85 -9.11
N PHE A 30 -34.10 10.34 -7.91
CA PHE A 30 -33.11 10.71 -6.92
C PHE A 30 -32.29 9.50 -6.45
N ASN A 31 -32.92 8.35 -6.23
CA ASN A 31 -32.27 7.16 -5.68
C ASN A 31 -31.30 6.56 -6.70
N THR A 32 -31.77 6.34 -7.93
CA THR A 32 -30.92 5.88 -9.04
C THR A 32 -29.80 6.87 -9.30
N GLY A 33 -30.10 8.17 -9.27
CA GLY A 33 -29.13 9.23 -9.50
C GLY A 33 -28.00 9.25 -8.47
N ILE A 34 -28.31 9.19 -7.18
CA ILE A 34 -27.31 9.15 -6.09
C ILE A 34 -26.48 7.86 -6.14
N THR A 35 -27.11 6.70 -6.32
CA THR A 35 -26.41 5.42 -6.43
C THR A 35 -25.41 5.43 -7.58
N THR A 36 -25.82 5.94 -8.74
CA THR A 36 -24.98 6.11 -9.93
C THR A 36 -23.85 7.10 -9.67
N LEU A 37 -24.15 8.25 -9.04
CA LEU A 37 -23.18 9.29 -8.71
C LEU A 37 -22.09 8.76 -7.80
N VAL A 38 -22.45 8.04 -6.74
CA VAL A 38 -21.52 7.49 -5.77
C VAL A 38 -20.64 6.41 -6.42
N PHE A 39 -21.25 5.49 -7.17
CA PHE A 39 -20.52 4.44 -7.86
C PHE A 39 -19.50 5.00 -8.87
N PHE A 40 -19.98 5.75 -9.86
CA PHE A 40 -19.11 6.26 -10.91
C PHE A 40 -18.21 7.40 -10.43
N GLY A 41 -18.66 8.23 -9.49
CA GLY A 41 -17.85 9.25 -8.85
C GLY A 41 -16.67 8.67 -8.06
N ALA A 42 -16.87 7.57 -7.34
CA ALA A 42 -15.78 6.86 -6.67
C ALA A 42 -14.78 6.28 -7.69
N CYS A 43 -15.26 5.65 -8.76
CA CYS A 43 -14.39 5.14 -9.84
C CYS A 43 -13.59 6.27 -10.51
N PHE A 44 -14.24 7.41 -10.80
CA PHE A 44 -13.60 8.59 -11.35
C PHE A 44 -12.52 9.14 -10.41
N ALA A 45 -12.83 9.29 -9.12
CA ALA A 45 -11.88 9.77 -8.12
C ALA A 45 -10.64 8.87 -8.04
N VAL A 46 -10.81 7.54 -8.09
CA VAL A 46 -9.70 6.59 -8.11
C VAL A 46 -8.86 6.73 -9.39
N ALA A 47 -9.50 6.84 -10.56
CA ALA A 47 -8.79 7.03 -11.83
C ALA A 47 -7.96 8.32 -11.85
N VAL A 48 -8.55 9.44 -11.40
CA VAL A 48 -7.85 10.72 -11.26
C VAL A 48 -6.69 10.60 -10.26
N HIS A 49 -6.91 9.95 -9.11
CA HIS A 49 -5.86 9.74 -8.12
C HIS A 49 -4.66 8.97 -8.71
N ILE A 50 -4.91 7.94 -9.53
CA ILE A 50 -3.85 7.18 -10.22
C ILE A 50 -3.07 8.08 -11.20
N ILE A 51 -3.76 8.89 -12.00
CA ILE A 51 -3.12 9.82 -12.95
C ILE A 51 -2.25 10.83 -12.20
N VAL A 52 -2.82 11.50 -11.19
CA VAL A 52 -2.10 12.50 -10.38
C VAL A 52 -0.87 11.89 -9.72
N ARG A 53 -0.99 10.67 -9.17
CA ARG A 53 0.14 9.94 -8.60
C ARG A 53 1.23 9.68 -9.63
N LYS A 54 0.88 9.16 -10.82
CA LYS A 54 1.85 8.89 -11.90
C LYS A 54 2.55 10.18 -12.36
N LEU A 55 1.81 11.29 -12.51
CA LEU A 55 2.40 12.59 -12.85
C LEU A 55 3.33 13.12 -11.76
N ARG A 56 2.99 12.94 -10.48
CA ARG A 56 3.85 13.32 -9.36
C ARG A 56 5.17 12.55 -9.39
N LEU A 57 5.10 11.24 -9.60
CA LEU A 57 6.27 10.36 -9.67
C LEU A 57 7.20 10.73 -10.83
N GLN A 58 6.67 11.12 -11.98
CA GLN A 58 7.48 11.59 -13.12
C GLN A 58 8.26 12.86 -12.82
N ARG A 59 7.72 13.74 -11.96
CA ARG A 59 8.35 15.01 -11.60
C ARG A 59 9.40 14.86 -10.50
N GLN A 60 9.42 13.73 -9.78
CA GLN A 60 10.43 13.47 -8.76
C GLN A 60 11.75 13.10 -9.43
N SER A 61 12.72 14.01 -9.43
CA SER A 61 14.11 13.62 -9.57
C SER A 61 14.51 12.85 -8.31
N LEU A 62 15.16 11.69 -8.45
CA LEU A 62 15.75 10.95 -7.33
C LEU A 62 16.85 11.81 -6.68
N ARG A 63 16.46 12.76 -5.83
CA ARG A 63 17.39 13.46 -4.93
C ARG A 63 17.79 12.48 -3.84
N THR A 64 19.05 12.58 -3.42
CA THR A 64 19.69 11.74 -2.40
C THR A 64 18.72 11.51 -1.24
N VAL A 65 18.26 10.26 -1.09
CA VAL A 65 17.30 9.90 -0.06
C VAL A 65 18.08 9.62 1.22
N THR A 66 17.99 10.54 2.17
CA THR A 66 18.46 10.31 3.54
C THR A 66 17.34 9.66 4.33
N VAL A 67 17.57 8.43 4.80
CA VAL A 67 16.64 7.71 5.68
C VAL A 67 17.17 7.78 7.10
N VAL A 68 16.30 8.04 8.08
CA VAL A 68 16.65 8.00 9.51
C VAL A 68 16.90 6.56 9.92
N GLY A 69 18.12 6.26 10.38
CA GLY A 69 18.49 4.91 10.84
C GLY A 69 17.90 4.54 12.19
N GLY A 70 17.51 3.27 12.32
CA GLY A 70 17.00 2.69 13.56
C GLY A 70 15.54 3.03 13.90
N GLU A 71 14.88 3.92 13.16
CA GLU A 71 13.48 4.28 13.41
C GLU A 71 12.52 3.37 12.61
N PRO A 72 11.53 2.73 13.25
CA PRO A 72 10.56 1.89 12.57
C PRO A 72 9.55 2.73 11.77
N ILE A 73 9.54 2.52 10.45
CA ILE A 73 8.54 3.10 9.55
C ILE A 73 7.30 2.21 9.56
N HIS A 74 6.28 2.66 10.29
CA HIS A 74 5.03 1.91 10.42
C HIS A 74 4.11 2.03 9.21
N ALA A 75 3.31 0.99 8.98
CA ALA A 75 2.20 1.04 8.05
C ALA A 75 1.25 2.21 8.38
N SER A 76 0.81 2.94 7.35
CA SER A 76 0.00 4.14 7.49
C SER A 76 -1.41 3.83 8.01
N LYS A 77 -1.63 4.17 9.28
CA LYS A 77 -2.96 4.14 9.91
C LYS A 77 -3.97 5.01 9.17
N LYS A 78 -3.52 6.17 8.67
CA LYS A 78 -4.35 7.12 7.91
C LYS A 78 -4.93 6.47 6.65
N ARG A 79 -4.13 5.66 5.95
CA ARG A 79 -4.59 4.97 4.73
C ARG A 79 -5.65 3.91 5.04
N ILE A 80 -5.43 3.12 6.09
CA ILE A 80 -6.41 2.11 6.54
C ILE A 80 -7.70 2.80 6.98
N ALA A 81 -7.61 3.93 7.70
CA ALA A 81 -8.76 4.73 8.09
C ALA A 81 -9.53 5.24 6.87
N LEU A 82 -8.84 5.83 5.89
CA LEU A 82 -9.46 6.36 4.67
C LEU A 82 -10.14 5.26 3.86
N LEU A 83 -9.51 4.08 3.74
CA LEU A 83 -10.11 2.93 3.07
C LEU A 83 -11.36 2.44 3.82
N GLY A 84 -11.27 2.29 5.14
CA GLY A 84 -12.39 1.86 5.98
C GLY A 84 -13.58 2.82 5.93
N ILE A 85 -13.32 4.13 6.07
CA ILE A 85 -14.32 5.19 5.95
C ILE A 85 -14.92 5.19 4.54
N GLY A 86 -14.07 5.11 3.51
CA GLY A 86 -14.52 5.09 2.12
C GLY A 86 -15.44 3.91 1.83
N MET A 87 -15.07 2.69 2.25
CA MET A 87 -15.89 1.49 2.07
C MET A 87 -17.20 1.56 2.87
N LEU A 88 -17.15 2.03 4.11
CA LEU A 88 -18.33 2.19 4.95
C LEU A 88 -19.30 3.20 4.33
N ALA A 89 -18.83 4.41 4.02
CA ALA A 89 -19.64 5.44 3.41
C ALA A 89 -20.20 5.00 2.05
N PHE A 90 -19.37 4.38 1.20
CA PHE A 90 -19.78 3.88 -0.10
C PHE A 90 -20.86 2.80 0.01
N GLY A 91 -20.61 1.74 0.78
CA GLY A 91 -21.56 0.64 0.97
C GLY A 91 -22.86 1.10 1.62
N SER A 92 -22.79 1.94 2.66
CA SER A 92 -23.98 2.49 3.33
C SER A 92 -24.80 3.38 2.40
N THR A 93 -24.16 4.22 1.58
CA THR A 93 -24.89 5.10 0.66
C THR A 93 -25.60 4.29 -0.43
N LEU A 94 -24.93 3.31 -1.03
CA LEU A 94 -25.57 2.43 -2.03
C LEU A 94 -26.73 1.63 -1.45
N MET A 95 -26.63 1.23 -0.18
CA MET A 95 -27.69 0.50 0.52
C MET A 95 -28.91 1.37 0.82
N LEU A 96 -28.72 2.64 1.16
CA LEU A 96 -29.80 3.58 1.50
C LEU A 96 -30.56 4.09 0.27
N PHE A 97 -29.87 4.25 -0.87
CA PHE A 97 -30.43 4.82 -2.09
C PHE A 97 -30.64 3.77 -3.19
N GLN A 98 -30.77 2.51 -2.81
CA GLN A 98 -30.96 1.42 -3.76
C GLN A 98 -32.30 1.61 -4.52
N PRO A 99 -32.30 1.60 -5.87
CA PRO A 99 -33.51 1.90 -6.64
C PRO A 99 -34.52 0.75 -6.72
N ASP A 100 -34.08 -0.50 -6.63
CA ASP A 100 -34.93 -1.70 -6.69
C ASP A 100 -34.77 -2.57 -5.43
N ASP A 101 -35.77 -3.39 -5.06
CA ASP A 101 -35.70 -4.36 -3.95
C ASP A 101 -34.86 -5.61 -4.31
N ASN A 102 -33.69 -5.38 -4.91
CA ASN A 102 -32.75 -6.41 -5.31
C ASN A 102 -31.92 -6.87 -4.09
N ARG A 103 -32.32 -8.01 -3.52
CA ARG A 103 -31.63 -8.63 -2.37
C ARG A 103 -30.16 -8.94 -2.60
N VAL A 104 -29.76 -9.23 -3.85
CA VAL A 104 -28.36 -9.51 -4.17
C VAL A 104 -27.53 -8.23 -4.07
N PHE A 105 -28.02 -7.12 -4.63
CA PHE A 105 -27.34 -5.84 -4.54
C PHE A 105 -27.20 -5.39 -3.08
N TYR A 106 -28.28 -5.52 -2.30
CA TYR A 106 -28.27 -5.25 -0.87
C TYR A 106 -27.20 -6.07 -0.13
N GLY A 107 -27.11 -7.38 -0.42
CA GLY A 107 -26.11 -8.26 0.17
C GLY A 107 -24.67 -7.82 -0.13
N ILE A 108 -24.40 -7.38 -1.37
CA ILE A 108 -23.08 -6.87 -1.78
C ILE A 108 -22.76 -5.55 -1.09
N THR A 109 -23.68 -4.58 -1.07
CA THR A 109 -23.46 -3.28 -0.44
C THR A 109 -23.30 -3.40 1.07
N LEU A 110 -24.06 -4.29 1.70
CA LEU A 110 -23.92 -4.62 3.12
C LEU A 110 -22.56 -5.22 3.40
N LEU A 111 -22.08 -6.17 2.60
CA LEU A 111 -20.76 -6.76 2.76
C LEU A 111 -19.65 -5.71 2.65
N ILE A 112 -19.75 -4.78 1.70
CA ILE A 112 -18.79 -3.67 1.54
C ILE A 112 -18.80 -2.77 2.79
N ALA A 113 -19.98 -2.37 3.26
CA ALA A 113 -20.13 -1.52 4.44
C ALA A 113 -19.58 -2.21 5.70
N LEU A 114 -19.93 -3.48 5.91
CA LEU A 114 -19.41 -4.29 7.02
C LEU A 114 -17.90 -4.43 6.96
N THR A 115 -17.32 -4.65 5.78
CA THR A 115 -15.87 -4.73 5.62
C THR A 115 -15.21 -3.41 6.01
N GLY A 116 -15.78 -2.26 5.60
CA GLY A 116 -15.32 -0.94 6.03
C GLY A 116 -15.38 -0.76 7.55
N ALA A 117 -16.50 -1.14 8.17
CA ALA A 117 -16.67 -1.10 9.62
C ALA A 117 -15.64 -1.99 10.35
N VAL A 118 -15.43 -3.23 9.89
CA VAL A 118 -14.45 -4.16 10.45
C VAL A 118 -13.02 -3.61 10.36
N LEU A 119 -12.66 -2.98 9.24
CA LEU A 119 -11.36 -2.31 9.10
C LEU A 119 -11.20 -1.18 10.14
N LEU A 120 -12.22 -0.35 10.34
CA LEU A 120 -12.18 0.73 11.32
C LEU A 120 -12.10 0.19 12.76
N VAL A 121 -12.92 -0.81 13.11
CA VAL A 121 -12.83 -1.48 14.42
C VAL A 121 -11.46 -2.10 14.64
N GLY A 122 -10.90 -2.77 13.63
CA GLY A 122 -9.54 -3.33 13.66
C GLY A 122 -8.46 -2.27 13.85
N LEU A 123 -8.65 -1.08 13.27
CA LEU A 123 -7.74 0.05 13.41
C LEU A 123 -7.83 0.67 14.82
N PHE A 124 -9.03 0.99 15.30
CA PHE A 124 -9.26 1.61 16.61
C PHE A 124 -8.95 0.66 17.78
N SER A 125 -9.13 -0.65 17.60
CA SER A 125 -8.66 -1.66 18.57
C SER A 125 -7.14 -1.87 18.54
N GLY A 126 -6.42 -1.13 17.69
CA GLY A 126 -4.97 -1.21 17.56
C GLY A 126 -4.48 -2.54 16.98
N ARG A 127 -5.33 -3.35 16.36
CA ARG A 127 -4.98 -4.67 15.80
C ARG A 127 -4.37 -4.58 14.40
N LEU A 128 -4.64 -3.50 13.66
CA LEU A 128 -4.11 -3.24 12.33
C LEU A 128 -2.88 -2.31 12.34
N ALA A 129 -2.19 -2.22 11.20
CA ALA A 129 -1.04 -1.34 10.98
C ALA A 129 0.19 -1.59 11.89
N LYS A 130 0.28 -2.77 12.50
CA LYS A 130 1.39 -3.14 13.40
C LYS A 130 2.69 -3.50 12.68
N THR A 131 2.64 -3.67 11.36
CA THR A 131 3.83 -3.98 10.56
C THR A 131 4.68 -2.74 10.36
N TYR A 132 5.99 -2.90 10.39
CA TYR A 132 6.95 -1.83 10.11
C TYR A 132 8.09 -2.32 9.23
N ILE A 133 8.78 -1.38 8.60
CA ILE A 133 10.10 -1.59 8.00
C ILE A 133 11.11 -0.69 8.71
N GLN A 134 12.35 -1.12 8.84
CA GLN A 134 13.38 -0.38 9.56
C GLN A 134 14.73 -0.55 8.87
N PHE A 135 15.48 0.55 8.80
CA PHE A 135 16.83 0.58 8.26
C PHE A 135 17.81 0.49 9.41
N ASP A 136 18.38 -0.70 9.62
CA ASP A 136 19.38 -0.94 10.64
C ASP A 136 20.79 -0.93 10.03
N PRO A 137 21.81 -0.57 10.83
CA PRO A 137 23.20 -0.60 10.36
C PRO A 137 23.62 -1.99 9.86
N SER A 138 23.13 -3.05 10.52
CA SER A 138 23.40 -4.45 10.18
C SER A 138 22.52 -5.00 9.06
N GLY A 139 21.42 -4.33 8.69
CA GLY A 139 20.52 -4.86 7.67
C GLY A 139 19.17 -4.15 7.58
N PHE A 140 18.28 -4.72 6.78
CA PHE A 140 16.91 -4.25 6.60
C PHE A 140 15.94 -5.13 7.39
N THR A 141 15.16 -4.52 8.29
CA THR A 141 14.29 -5.24 9.21
C THR A 141 12.81 -5.09 8.84
N PHE A 142 12.12 -6.22 8.74
CA PHE A 142 10.67 -6.32 8.65
C PHE A 142 10.08 -6.69 10.00
N GLY A 143 9.27 -5.80 10.57
CA GLY A 143 8.52 -6.05 11.78
C GLY A 143 7.12 -6.60 11.51
N TYR A 144 6.78 -7.73 12.11
CA TYR A 144 5.42 -8.29 12.11
C TYR A 144 4.89 -8.46 13.54
N PRO A 145 3.57 -8.54 13.74
CA PRO A 145 2.99 -8.71 15.08
C PRO A 145 3.47 -9.95 15.86
N LYS A 146 3.97 -10.97 15.16
CA LYS A 146 4.38 -12.26 15.74
C LYS A 146 5.89 -12.47 15.75
N GLY A 147 6.67 -11.55 15.19
CA GLY A 147 8.10 -11.69 15.03
C GLY A 147 8.66 -10.74 13.98
N ASN A 148 9.97 -10.60 13.97
CA ASN A 148 10.72 -9.74 13.06
C ASN A 148 11.65 -10.58 12.20
N VAL A 149 11.92 -10.10 11.00
CA VAL A 149 12.88 -10.68 10.06
C VAL A 149 13.89 -9.60 9.72
N SER A 150 15.15 -9.80 10.07
CA SER A 150 16.25 -8.90 9.74
C SER A 150 17.06 -9.52 8.61
N ILE A 151 17.27 -8.77 7.54
CA ILE A 151 17.96 -9.22 6.34
C ILE A 151 19.28 -8.44 6.28
N PRO A 152 20.42 -9.09 6.49
CA PRO A 152 21.71 -8.43 6.31
C PRO A 152 21.83 -7.80 4.92
N TRP A 153 22.49 -6.67 4.80
CA TRP A 153 22.62 -5.96 3.51
C TRP A 153 23.27 -6.84 2.44
N GLU A 154 24.22 -7.68 2.85
CA GLU A 154 24.95 -8.65 2.02
C GLU A 154 24.09 -9.84 1.60
N ALA A 155 22.99 -10.10 2.31
CA ALA A 155 22.08 -11.20 2.01
C ALA A 155 21.09 -10.83 0.89
N ILE A 156 20.98 -9.57 0.49
CA ILE A 156 20.08 -9.13 -0.58
C ILE A 156 20.76 -9.42 -1.93
N THR A 157 20.18 -10.35 -2.70
CA THR A 157 20.76 -10.83 -3.96
C THR A 157 20.18 -10.15 -5.19
N ASP A 158 18.92 -9.70 -5.11
CA ASP A 158 18.26 -8.96 -6.18
C ASP A 158 17.26 -7.96 -5.61
N LEU A 159 17.15 -6.81 -6.27
CA LEU A 159 16.30 -5.71 -5.88
C LEU A 159 15.72 -5.05 -7.13
N TYR A 160 14.40 -5.06 -7.25
CA TYR A 160 13.73 -4.38 -8.35
C TYR A 160 12.41 -3.76 -7.90
N ARG A 161 11.90 -2.84 -8.72
CA ARG A 161 10.61 -2.19 -8.54
C ARG A 161 9.59 -2.70 -9.54
N GLY A 162 8.35 -2.77 -9.12
CA GLY A 162 7.24 -3.14 -9.98
C GLY A 162 5.90 -2.65 -9.43
N GLU A 163 4.82 -3.22 -9.95
CA GLU A 163 3.47 -2.92 -9.51
C GLU A 163 2.65 -4.20 -9.38
N ILE A 164 1.84 -4.29 -8.32
CA ILE A 164 0.83 -5.33 -8.13
C ILE A 164 -0.51 -4.62 -7.97
N HIS A 165 -1.47 -4.88 -8.87
CA HIS A 165 -2.80 -4.26 -8.85
C HIS A 165 -2.77 -2.72 -8.72
N ASN A 166 -1.93 -2.05 -9.52
CA ASN A 166 -1.68 -0.60 -9.48
C ASN A 166 -1.10 -0.09 -8.14
N ASN A 167 -0.64 -0.97 -7.26
CA ASN A 167 0.12 -0.64 -6.07
C ASN A 167 1.61 -0.78 -6.36
N GLN A 168 2.38 0.28 -6.12
CA GLN A 168 3.83 0.21 -6.28
C GLN A 168 4.42 -0.73 -5.24
N ALA A 169 5.37 -1.53 -5.69
CA ALA A 169 6.05 -2.50 -4.85
C ALA A 169 7.55 -2.51 -5.11
N VAL A 170 8.31 -2.75 -4.05
CA VAL A 170 9.73 -3.11 -4.10
C VAL A 170 9.83 -4.60 -3.80
N PHE A 171 10.56 -5.31 -4.63
CA PHE A 171 10.73 -6.75 -4.60
C PHE A 171 12.17 -7.05 -4.20
N LEU A 172 12.34 -7.94 -3.23
CA LEU A 172 13.65 -8.35 -2.73
C LEU A 172 13.79 -9.86 -2.82
N SER A 173 14.88 -10.31 -3.40
CA SER A 173 15.35 -11.70 -3.32
C SER A 173 16.54 -11.76 -2.37
N VAL A 174 16.63 -12.83 -1.58
CA VAL A 174 17.65 -12.94 -0.53
C VAL A 174 18.26 -14.33 -0.43
N ALA A 175 19.50 -14.39 0.05
CA ALA A 175 20.13 -15.62 0.53
C ALA A 175 19.46 -16.03 1.86
N ALA A 176 18.52 -16.97 1.78
CA ALA A 176 17.63 -17.34 2.89
C ALA A 176 18.38 -17.85 4.13
N GLU A 177 19.53 -18.47 3.96
CA GLU A 177 20.42 -18.95 5.02
C GLU A 177 21.00 -17.83 5.89
N ASN A 178 21.04 -16.61 5.38
CA ASN A 178 21.65 -15.46 6.04
C ASN A 178 20.63 -14.55 6.75
N ILE A 179 19.33 -14.85 6.66
CA ILE A 179 18.30 -14.03 7.32
C ILE A 179 18.22 -14.35 8.81
N LEU A 180 17.97 -13.33 9.63
CA LEU A 180 17.81 -13.45 11.07
C LEU A 180 16.33 -13.32 11.42
N VAL A 181 15.77 -14.31 12.13
CA VAL A 181 14.35 -14.31 12.51
C VAL A 181 14.20 -14.39 14.02
N ALA A 182 13.44 -13.46 14.59
CA ALA A 182 13.18 -13.39 16.02
C ALA A 182 11.66 -13.29 16.28
N PRO A 183 11.06 -14.18 17.09
CA PRO A 183 11.64 -15.37 17.71
C PRO A 183 11.91 -16.49 16.69
N ALA A 184 12.79 -17.44 17.03
CA ALA A 184 13.15 -18.56 16.15
C ALA A 184 11.94 -19.43 15.74
N SER A 185 10.90 -19.50 16.57
CA SER A 185 9.64 -20.18 16.26
C SER A 185 8.90 -19.58 15.04
N TYR A 186 9.22 -18.34 14.66
CA TYR A 186 8.62 -17.66 13.51
C TYR A 186 9.26 -18.08 12.16
N LEU A 187 10.45 -18.69 12.19
CA LEU A 187 11.24 -19.02 10.99
C LEU A 187 10.47 -19.89 9.99
N ALA A 188 9.78 -20.94 10.46
CA ALA A 188 9.00 -21.82 9.58
C ALA A 188 7.91 -21.05 8.80
N LYS A 189 7.30 -20.05 9.45
CA LYS A 189 6.29 -19.21 8.81
C LYS A 189 6.91 -18.24 7.79
N VAL A 190 8.08 -17.69 8.10
CA VAL A 190 8.85 -16.84 7.17
C VAL A 190 9.22 -17.62 5.92
N ASN A 191 9.79 -18.82 6.07
CA ASN A 191 10.16 -19.68 4.95
C ASN A 191 8.96 -20.01 4.06
N LYS A 192 7.80 -20.34 4.67
CA LYS A 192 6.56 -20.55 3.92
C LYS A 192 6.10 -19.29 3.18
N GLN A 193 6.21 -18.12 3.80
CA GLN A 193 5.85 -16.85 3.19
C GLN A 193 6.77 -16.52 2.00
N MET A 194 8.09 -16.69 2.15
CA MET A 194 9.06 -16.50 1.07
C MET A 194 8.79 -17.44 -0.11
N ALA A 195 8.59 -18.74 0.16
CA ALA A 195 8.27 -19.72 -0.89
C ALA A 195 6.98 -19.36 -1.65
N SER A 196 5.95 -18.92 -0.93
CA SER A 196 4.71 -18.43 -1.55
C SER A 196 4.96 -17.17 -2.36
N SER A 197 5.67 -16.19 -1.81
CA SER A 197 5.99 -14.93 -2.49
C SER A 197 6.73 -15.18 -3.79
N ARG A 198 7.74 -16.06 -3.76
CA ARG A 198 8.54 -16.43 -4.93
C ARG A 198 7.69 -17.06 -6.04
N LYS A 199 6.73 -17.91 -5.68
CA LYS A 199 5.80 -18.52 -6.64
C LYS A 199 4.93 -17.49 -7.35
N TRP A 200 4.47 -16.47 -6.63
CA TRP A 200 3.53 -15.48 -7.18
C TRP A 200 4.20 -14.30 -7.87
N THR A 201 5.39 -13.91 -7.41
CA THR A 201 6.02 -12.64 -7.80
C THR A 201 7.45 -12.78 -8.27
N GLY A 202 8.08 -13.95 -8.08
CA GLY A 202 9.49 -14.16 -8.38
C GLY A 202 10.45 -13.61 -7.31
N ALA A 203 9.96 -13.02 -6.21
CA ALA A 203 10.79 -12.47 -5.13
C ALA A 203 10.39 -13.03 -3.75
N ASP A 204 11.33 -12.97 -2.80
CA ASP A 204 11.14 -13.50 -1.44
C ASP A 204 10.33 -12.57 -0.54
N PHE A 205 10.55 -11.27 -0.67
CA PHE A 205 9.81 -10.23 0.03
C PHE A 205 9.24 -9.22 -0.96
N VAL A 206 8.01 -8.77 -0.68
CA VAL A 206 7.32 -7.76 -1.46
C VAL A 206 6.87 -6.65 -0.52
N ILE A 207 7.42 -5.46 -0.73
CA ILE A 207 7.08 -4.27 0.04
C ILE A 207 6.09 -3.45 -0.77
N MET A 208 4.82 -3.50 -0.38
CA MET A 208 3.81 -2.58 -0.91
C MET A 208 4.08 -1.18 -0.36
N THR A 209 4.84 -0.36 -1.09
CA THR A 209 5.45 0.87 -0.54
C THR A 209 4.40 1.90 -0.12
N SER A 210 3.27 1.87 -0.82
CA SER A 210 2.15 2.75 -0.55
C SER A 210 1.45 2.45 0.79
N THR A 211 1.65 1.27 1.38
CA THR A 211 1.27 0.94 2.76
C THR A 211 2.04 1.78 3.78
N TYR A 212 3.29 2.11 3.49
CA TYR A 212 4.18 2.90 4.35
C TYR A 212 4.19 4.39 3.98
N GLY A 213 3.46 4.78 2.93
CA GLY A 213 3.47 6.16 2.44
C GLY A 213 4.77 6.55 1.73
N ILE A 214 5.57 5.58 1.30
CA ILE A 214 6.84 5.80 0.59
C ILE A 214 6.64 5.46 -0.89
N ASP A 215 7.21 6.29 -1.78
CA ASP A 215 7.23 6.02 -3.21
C ASP A 215 8.25 4.91 -3.52
N ALA A 216 7.91 3.93 -4.36
CA ALA A 216 8.81 2.79 -4.62
C ALA A 216 10.21 3.16 -5.14
N PRO A 217 10.38 4.17 -6.02
CA PRO A 217 11.71 4.60 -6.44
C PRO A 217 12.57 5.13 -5.27
N VAL A 218 11.93 5.81 -4.31
CA VAL A 218 12.61 6.35 -3.11
C VAL A 218 13.07 5.21 -2.22
N LEU A 219 12.20 4.24 -1.95
CA LEU A 219 12.53 3.08 -1.12
C LEU A 219 13.62 2.22 -1.76
N MET A 220 13.51 1.95 -3.07
CA MET A 220 14.49 1.18 -3.82
C MET A 220 15.86 1.86 -3.80
N ALA A 221 15.93 3.16 -4.10
CA ALA A 221 17.19 3.91 -4.08
C ALA A 221 17.84 3.93 -2.68
N ALA A 222 17.03 4.01 -1.62
CA ALA A 222 17.55 3.93 -0.25
C ALA A 222 18.17 2.55 0.05
N ILE A 223 17.47 1.46 -0.29
CA ILE A 223 17.99 0.10 -0.09
C ILE A 223 19.24 -0.13 -0.94
N GLU A 224 19.21 0.24 -2.21
CA GLU A 224 20.32 0.12 -3.16
C GLU A 224 21.57 0.86 -2.69
N ARG A 225 21.41 2.06 -2.12
CA ARG A 225 22.52 2.82 -1.52
C ARG A 225 23.21 2.02 -0.41
N TYR A 226 22.48 1.42 0.52
CA TYR A 226 23.09 0.68 1.63
C TYR A 226 23.65 -0.69 1.21
N ILE A 227 23.16 -1.27 0.11
CA ILE A 227 23.77 -2.45 -0.52
C ILE A 227 25.11 -2.07 -1.15
N THR A 228 25.15 -0.99 -1.92
CA THR A 228 26.31 -0.63 -2.77
C THR A 228 27.38 0.22 -2.07
N GLN A 229 27.02 0.95 -1.01
CA GLN A 229 27.90 1.84 -0.25
C GLN A 229 27.91 1.44 1.23
N PRO A 230 28.74 0.47 1.64
CA PRO A 230 28.81 0.03 3.03
C PRO A 230 29.16 1.14 4.03
N GLU A 231 29.97 2.12 3.61
CA GLU A 231 30.32 3.31 4.39
C GLU A 231 29.09 4.15 4.76
N ALA A 232 28.06 4.20 3.91
CA ALA A 232 26.83 4.94 4.19
C ALA A 232 26.04 4.33 5.37
N ARG A 233 26.30 3.07 5.75
CA ARG A 233 25.65 2.41 6.89
C ARG A 233 26.07 3.02 8.23
N ALA A 234 27.22 3.68 8.28
CA ALA A 234 27.64 4.44 9.46
C ALA A 234 26.70 5.62 9.76
N GLU A 235 26.04 6.19 8.73
CA GLU A 235 25.04 7.24 8.90
C GLU A 235 23.84 6.73 9.72
N LEU A 236 23.43 5.48 9.50
CA LEU A 236 22.32 4.85 10.23
C LEU A 236 22.63 4.71 11.73
N LEU A 237 23.89 4.38 12.06
CA LEU A 237 24.38 4.33 13.45
C LEU A 237 24.38 5.71 14.10
N ALA A 238 24.89 6.72 13.40
CA ALA A 238 24.98 8.08 13.91
C ALA A 238 23.58 8.68 14.19
N GLN A 239 22.64 8.47 13.27
CA GLN A 239 21.27 8.94 13.42
C GLN A 239 20.51 8.23 14.53
N ARG A 240 20.73 6.91 14.70
CA ARG A 240 20.13 6.17 15.81
C ARG A 240 20.54 6.75 17.17
N LYS A 241 21.83 7.05 17.36
CA LYS A 241 22.33 7.67 18.60
C LYS A 241 21.65 9.02 18.87
N LEU A 242 21.51 9.85 17.84
CA LEU A 242 20.84 11.15 17.94
C LEU A 242 19.34 11.06 18.26
N SER A 243 18.69 9.91 18.00
CA SER A 243 17.28 9.69 18.34
C SER A 243 17.06 9.11 19.73
N GLU A 244 18.12 8.59 20.36
CA GLU A 244 18.08 8.01 21.72
C GLU A 244 18.41 9.07 22.81
N ASP A 245 18.95 10.24 22.41
CA ASP A 245 19.22 11.43 23.26
C ASP A 245 18.03 12.41 23.29
#